data_AF-R5LR05-F1
#
_entry.id   AF-R5LR05-F1
#
_cell.length_a   1.000
_cell.length_b   1.000
_cell.length_c   1.000
_cell.angle_alpha   90.00
_cell.angle_beta   90.00
_cell.angle_gamma   90.00
#
_symmetry.space_group_name_H-M   'P 1'
#
loop_
_entity.id
_entity.type
_entity.pdbx_description
1 polymer ?
#
loop_
_entity_poly.entity_id
_entity_poly.type
_entity_poly.pdbx_seq_one_letter_code
_entity_poly.pdbx_strand_id
1 'polypeptide(L)'
;MEIIKEIPEDITTEELTELIDDNIRTTRRMASETKKAQAEKMLESITITLKEPFEIEMTEVPLDDDIHFDDDEFEEAIKHFFGKIDFLDDITLDSIKEKLPDPLDYDYQPILLRLAAELLKQNSEICQIISEESLQPEEVTVLEKDLEKNKQKMAILRTLLSEKEEEKEEETEQVQNKFIFVPNISGSPCVLNEIKHIDPAYYEKFISLFDSIKTGKFKNFARFTAYDIFEVKDFKVRVLFARLTPDTYALISAFTKKVTTSKGYTELVNLRAANYFNSVDSLKTNLDNEEFMKIQSDYEQELYNILGVAKDKLKVMTKKGDKND
;
A
#
# COMPACT_ATOMS: atom_id res chain seq x y z
N MET A 1 4.39 -52.21 1.85
CA MET A 1 5.21 -51.72 2.97
C MET A 1 4.55 -50.43 3.39
N GLU A 2 3.87 -50.40 4.53
CA GLU A 2 3.20 -49.17 5.02
C GLU A 2 4.27 -48.13 5.35
N ILE A 3 4.15 -46.95 4.76
CA ILE A 3 5.17 -45.89 4.80
C ILE A 3 5.04 -45.04 6.06
N ILE A 4 3.84 -44.99 6.63
CA ILE A 4 3.53 -44.38 7.92
C ILE A 4 2.88 -45.48 8.76
N LYS A 5 3.42 -45.73 9.95
CA LYS A 5 2.84 -46.72 10.87
C LYS A 5 1.61 -46.12 11.54
N GLU A 6 0.47 -46.79 11.43
CA GLU A 6 -0.75 -46.39 12.15
C GLU A 6 -0.62 -46.69 13.64
N ILE A 7 -1.27 -45.90 14.49
CA ILE A 7 -1.23 -46.04 15.94
C ILE A 7 -2.19 -47.18 16.35
N PRO A 8 -1.70 -48.27 16.97
CA PRO A 8 -2.57 -49.36 17.45
C PRO A 8 -3.43 -48.91 18.65
N GLU A 9 -4.59 -49.54 18.83
CA GLU A 9 -5.56 -49.17 19.88
C GLU A 9 -5.08 -49.45 21.32
N ASP A 10 -4.11 -50.36 21.52
CA ASP A 10 -3.50 -50.67 22.82
C ASP A 10 -1.98 -50.54 22.75
N ILE A 11 -1.45 -49.34 23.01
CA ILE A 11 -0.01 -49.04 22.99
C ILE A 11 0.41 -48.30 24.26
N THR A 12 1.58 -48.63 24.81
CA THR A 12 2.13 -47.90 25.97
C THR A 12 2.64 -46.52 25.56
N THR A 13 2.73 -45.58 26.50
CA THR A 13 3.19 -44.21 26.21
C THR A 13 4.61 -44.15 25.66
N GLU A 14 5.50 -45.07 26.06
CA GLU A 14 6.88 -45.15 25.56
C GLU A 14 6.91 -45.66 24.10
N GLU A 15 6.14 -46.70 23.79
CA GLU A 15 6.02 -47.23 22.43
C GLU A 15 5.33 -46.24 21.48
N LEU A 16 4.39 -45.43 21.99
CA LEU A 16 3.76 -44.35 21.22
C LEU A 16 4.77 -43.26 20.84
N THR A 17 5.64 -42.86 21.77
CA THR A 17 6.67 -41.85 21.49
C THR A 17 7.70 -42.33 20.47
N GLU A 18 8.11 -43.60 20.55
CA GLU A 18 9.04 -44.20 19.58
C GLU A 18 8.42 -44.30 18.18
N LEU A 19 7.12 -44.60 18.11
CA LEU A 19 6.37 -44.68 16.86
C LEU A 19 6.16 -43.30 16.21
N ILE A 20 5.95 -42.26 17.02
CA ILE A 20 5.88 -40.86 16.55
C ILE A 20 7.25 -40.42 16.00
N ASP A 21 8.34 -40.68 16.71
CA ASP A 21 9.69 -40.31 16.27
C ASP A 21 10.10 -41.03 14.97
N ASP A 22 9.71 -42.29 14.81
CA ASP A 22 9.90 -43.05 13.58
C ASP A 22 9.10 -42.49 12.41
N ASN A 23 7.85 -42.10 12.63
CA ASN A 23 7.01 -41.47 11.60
C ASN A 23 7.53 -40.07 11.21
N ILE A 24 8.04 -39.29 12.16
CA ILE A 24 8.68 -37.99 11.89
C ILE A 24 9.94 -38.16 11.06
N ARG A 25 10.81 -39.12 11.41
CA ARG A 25 12.03 -39.43 10.62
C ARG A 25 11.68 -39.87 9.20
N THR A 26 10.66 -40.70 9.05
CA THR A 26 10.22 -41.20 7.74
C THR A 26 9.64 -40.07 6.88
N THR A 27 8.84 -39.18 7.48
CA THR A 27 8.28 -38.01 6.80
C THR A 27 9.37 -37.04 6.32
N ARG A 28 10.39 -36.79 7.14
CA ARG A 28 11.54 -35.94 6.74
C ARG A 28 12.33 -36.56 5.59
N ARG A 29 12.49 -37.89 5.57
CA ARG A 29 13.18 -38.58 4.48
C ARG A 29 12.39 -38.48 3.17
N MET A 30 11.07 -38.69 3.22
CA MET A 30 10.19 -38.53 2.06
C MET A 30 10.24 -37.10 1.49
N ALA A 31 10.18 -36.08 2.36
CA ALA A 31 10.23 -34.68 1.92
C ALA A 31 11.53 -34.33 1.18
N SER A 32 12.65 -34.90 1.64
CA SER A 32 13.97 -34.75 1.01
C SER A 32 14.05 -35.46 -0.35
N GLU A 33 13.51 -36.69 -0.44
CA GLU A 33 13.44 -37.45 -1.68
C GLU A 33 12.52 -36.78 -2.72
N THR A 34 11.37 -36.21 -2.30
CA THR A 34 10.49 -35.45 -3.20
C THR A 34 11.12 -34.16 -3.71
N LYS A 35 11.88 -33.45 -2.87
CA LYS A 35 12.62 -32.25 -3.30
C LYS A 35 13.71 -32.60 -4.32
N LYS A 36 14.42 -33.72 -4.13
CA LYS A 36 15.39 -34.21 -5.13
C LYS A 36 14.72 -34.60 -6.44
N ALA A 37 13.60 -35.34 -6.40
CA ALA A 37 12.86 -35.73 -7.60
C ALA A 37 12.25 -34.54 -8.36
N GLN A 38 11.83 -33.48 -7.67
CA GLN A 38 11.39 -32.23 -8.31
C GLN A 38 12.54 -31.47 -8.97
N ALA A 39 13.70 -31.39 -8.30
CA ALA A 39 14.89 -30.76 -8.85
C ALA A 39 15.40 -31.49 -10.11
N GLU A 40 15.33 -32.84 -10.13
CA GLU A 40 15.69 -33.65 -11.31
C GLU A 40 14.69 -33.47 -12.46
N LYS A 41 13.38 -33.29 -12.18
CA LYS A 41 12.36 -32.99 -13.21
C LYS A 41 12.47 -31.60 -13.84
N MET A 42 13.07 -30.62 -13.15
CA MET A 42 13.31 -29.28 -13.73
C MET A 42 14.53 -29.23 -14.67
N LEU A 43 15.32 -30.31 -14.75
CA LEU A 43 16.52 -30.42 -15.60
C LEU A 43 16.28 -31.20 -16.91
N GLU A 44 15.16 -31.90 -17.06
CA GLU A 44 14.80 -32.54 -18.33
C GLU A 44 14.16 -31.51 -19.27
N SER A 45 14.90 -31.15 -20.32
CA SER A 45 14.43 -30.33 -21.43
C SER A 45 13.20 -30.98 -22.07
N ILE A 46 12.02 -30.44 -21.76
CA ILE A 46 10.76 -30.85 -22.34
C ILE A 46 10.80 -30.53 -23.85
N THR A 47 10.98 -31.56 -24.68
CA THR A 47 10.85 -31.46 -26.13
C THR A 47 9.38 -31.71 -26.49
N ILE A 48 8.59 -30.64 -26.61
CA ILE A 48 7.19 -30.76 -27.04
C ILE A 48 7.13 -30.56 -28.56
N THR A 49 6.74 -31.60 -29.28
CA THR A 49 6.31 -31.49 -30.68
C THR A 49 4.82 -31.09 -30.70
N LEU A 50 4.53 -29.81 -30.93
CA LEU A 50 3.17 -29.29 -31.05
C LEU A 50 2.73 -29.31 -32.52
N LYS A 51 1.57 -29.94 -32.78
CA LYS A 51 0.75 -29.62 -33.96
C LYS A 51 0.22 -28.21 -33.78
N GLU A 52 0.32 -27.42 -34.86
CA GLU A 52 0.11 -25.97 -34.94
C GLU A 52 -1.09 -25.44 -34.12
N PRO A 53 -0.83 -24.42 -33.28
CA PRO A 53 -1.82 -23.45 -32.87
C PRO A 53 -1.44 -22.02 -33.31
N PHE A 54 -2.51 -21.30 -33.65
CA PHE A 54 -2.64 -19.88 -33.97
C PHE A 54 -1.73 -18.90 -33.19
N GLU A 55 -1.22 -17.88 -33.90
CA GLU A 55 -0.38 -16.81 -33.38
C GLU A 55 -1.17 -15.88 -32.44
N ILE A 56 -0.79 -15.85 -31.17
CA ILE A 56 -1.01 -14.71 -30.28
C ILE A 56 0.34 -14.00 -30.22
N GLU A 57 0.40 -12.73 -30.68
CA GLU A 57 1.57 -11.87 -30.42
C GLU A 57 1.67 -11.66 -28.90
N MET A 58 2.53 -12.46 -28.27
CA MET A 58 2.98 -12.20 -26.91
C MET A 58 3.95 -11.03 -26.97
N THR A 59 3.45 -9.84 -26.62
CA THR A 59 4.34 -8.76 -26.18
C THR A 59 4.98 -9.24 -24.88
N GLU A 60 6.25 -9.63 -24.93
CA GLU A 60 7.03 -9.97 -23.74
C GLU A 60 7.07 -8.75 -22.81
N VAL A 61 6.23 -8.79 -21.77
CA VAL A 61 6.41 -7.92 -20.60
C VAL A 61 7.62 -8.49 -19.87
N PRO A 62 8.71 -7.73 -19.70
CA PRO A 62 9.83 -8.18 -18.89
C PRO A 62 9.30 -8.47 -17.48
N LEU A 63 9.40 -9.73 -17.06
CA LEU A 63 9.32 -10.06 -15.64
C LEU A 63 10.61 -9.49 -15.03
N ASP A 64 10.50 -8.35 -14.36
CA ASP A 64 11.53 -7.89 -13.43
C ASP A 64 11.59 -8.93 -12.32
N ASP A 65 12.63 -9.77 -12.33
CA ASP A 65 12.97 -10.74 -11.27
C ASP A 65 13.38 -10.05 -9.93
N ASP A 66 13.13 -8.75 -9.78
CA ASP A 66 13.45 -7.89 -8.63
C ASP A 66 12.21 -7.48 -7.81
N ILE A 67 11.07 -8.18 -7.93
CA ILE A 67 9.98 -8.05 -6.94
C ILE A 67 10.38 -8.82 -5.67
N HIS A 68 11.26 -8.21 -4.88
CA HIS A 68 11.35 -8.52 -3.47
C HIS A 68 10.02 -8.09 -2.82
N PHE A 69 9.16 -9.06 -2.51
CA PHE A 69 8.15 -8.88 -1.47
C PHE A 69 8.90 -8.77 -0.15
N ASP A 70 9.25 -7.54 0.25
CA ASP A 70 9.79 -7.29 1.58
C ASP A 70 8.63 -7.48 2.58
N ASP A 71 8.48 -8.69 3.13
CA ASP A 71 7.53 -9.00 4.23
C ASP A 71 7.66 -7.99 5.39
N ASP A 72 8.85 -7.40 5.56
CA ASP A 72 9.14 -6.34 6.51
C ASP A 72 8.33 -5.05 6.24
N GLU A 73 8.14 -4.65 4.98
CA GLU A 73 7.41 -3.40 4.64
C GLU A 73 5.91 -3.55 4.92
N PHE A 74 5.34 -4.72 4.64
CA PHE A 74 3.94 -5.00 4.95
C PHE A 74 3.69 -5.04 6.47
N GLU A 75 4.52 -5.73 7.25
CA GLU A 75 4.34 -5.77 8.71
C GLU A 75 4.55 -4.39 9.37
N GLU A 76 5.47 -3.57 8.86
CA GLU A 76 5.59 -2.16 9.29
C GLU A 76 4.33 -1.35 8.93
N ALA A 77 3.70 -1.64 7.79
CA ALA A 77 2.43 -1.03 7.42
C ALA A 77 1.32 -1.33 8.43
N ILE A 78 1.24 -2.59 8.87
CA ILE A 78 0.27 -3.04 9.85
C ILE A 78 0.51 -2.34 11.18
N LYS A 79 1.74 -2.35 11.72
CA LYS A 79 2.07 -1.66 12.98
C LYS A 79 1.67 -0.19 12.95
N HIS A 80 1.94 0.48 11.83
CA HIS A 80 1.61 1.88 11.65
C HIS A 80 0.10 2.16 11.69
N PHE A 81 -0.68 1.45 10.88
CA PHE A 81 -2.13 1.67 10.81
C PHE A 81 -2.84 1.16 12.05
N PHE A 82 -2.37 0.04 12.61
CA PHE A 82 -2.88 -0.51 13.86
C PHE A 82 -2.69 0.47 15.01
N GLY A 83 -1.48 1.03 15.17
CA GLY A 83 -1.22 2.03 16.21
C GLY A 83 -2.19 3.21 16.12
N LYS A 84 -2.50 3.72 14.92
CA LYS A 84 -3.47 4.81 14.76
C LYS A 84 -4.89 4.41 15.15
N ILE A 85 -5.31 3.19 14.81
CA ILE A 85 -6.65 2.69 15.13
C ILE A 85 -6.79 2.33 16.60
N ASP A 86 -5.71 1.84 17.23
CA ASP A 86 -5.73 1.41 18.62
C ASP A 86 -5.98 2.60 19.57
N PHE A 87 -5.31 3.72 19.34
CA PHE A 87 -5.45 4.95 20.14
C PHE A 87 -6.69 5.81 19.79
N LEU A 88 -7.60 5.37 18.92
CA LEU A 88 -8.83 6.11 18.63
C LEU A 88 -9.80 6.08 19.81
N ASP A 89 -10.13 7.27 20.34
CA ASP A 89 -11.16 7.43 21.37
C ASP A 89 -12.57 7.54 20.80
N ASP A 90 -12.73 8.23 19.66
CA ASP A 90 -13.99 8.36 18.94
C ASP A 90 -14.04 7.37 17.77
N ILE A 91 -14.87 6.34 17.91
CA ILE A 91 -14.95 5.20 16.98
C ILE A 91 -16.14 5.43 16.05
N THR A 92 -15.87 6.02 14.89
CA THR A 92 -16.84 6.26 13.82
C THR A 92 -16.28 5.71 12.50
N LEU A 93 -17.16 5.52 11.50
CA LEU A 93 -16.76 5.08 10.17
C LEU A 93 -15.69 6.02 9.58
N ASP A 94 -15.93 7.33 9.68
CA ASP A 94 -15.05 8.35 9.12
C ASP A 94 -13.71 8.42 9.85
N SER A 95 -13.73 8.35 11.19
CA SER A 95 -12.49 8.38 11.98
C SER A 95 -11.57 7.20 11.66
N ILE A 96 -12.13 6.03 11.35
CA ILE A 96 -11.36 4.86 10.90
C ILE A 96 -10.91 5.02 9.44
N LYS A 97 -11.78 5.47 8.52
CA LYS A 97 -11.43 5.70 7.10
C LYS A 97 -10.25 6.67 6.95
N GLU A 98 -10.18 7.71 7.78
CA GLU A 98 -9.06 8.66 7.80
C GLU A 98 -7.71 8.06 8.20
N LYS A 99 -7.71 7.01 9.04
CA LYS A 99 -6.47 6.38 9.54
C LYS A 99 -6.00 5.22 8.70
N LEU A 100 -6.83 4.71 7.80
CA LEU A 100 -6.53 3.59 6.92
C LEU A 100 -5.73 4.04 5.67
N PRO A 101 -5.18 3.09 4.88
CA PRO A 101 -4.64 3.36 3.55
C PRO A 101 -5.73 3.77 2.54
N ASP A 102 -5.33 4.19 1.34
CA ASP A 102 -6.25 4.50 0.23
C ASP A 102 -7.14 3.28 -0.07
N PRO A 103 -8.47 3.40 -0.17
CA PRO A 103 -9.35 2.32 -0.64
C PRO A 103 -8.87 1.67 -1.95
N LEU A 104 -8.23 2.44 -2.82
CA LEU A 104 -7.69 2.00 -4.11
C LEU A 104 -6.28 1.39 -4.00
N ASP A 105 -5.65 1.42 -2.83
CA ASP A 105 -4.37 0.78 -2.57
C ASP A 105 -4.49 -0.74 -2.80
N TYR A 106 -3.45 -1.30 -3.42
CA TYR A 106 -3.36 -2.72 -3.72
C TYR A 106 -3.47 -3.57 -2.45
N ASP A 107 -2.83 -3.13 -1.37
CA ASP A 107 -2.78 -3.83 -0.09
C ASP A 107 -3.93 -3.44 0.84
N TYR A 108 -4.87 -2.59 0.42
CA TYR A 108 -5.96 -2.12 1.28
C TYR A 108 -6.74 -3.27 1.93
N GLN A 109 -7.19 -4.25 1.13
CA GLN A 109 -7.98 -5.38 1.63
C GLN A 109 -7.14 -6.33 2.52
N PRO A 110 -5.92 -6.74 2.12
CA PRO A 110 -4.98 -7.44 3.00
C PRO A 110 -4.74 -6.72 4.33
N ILE A 111 -4.54 -5.40 4.31
CA ILE A 111 -4.32 -4.58 5.51
C ILE A 111 -5.56 -4.61 6.41
N LEU A 112 -6.77 -4.41 5.86
CA LEU A 112 -8.01 -4.48 6.66
C LEU A 112 -8.17 -5.83 7.38
N LEU A 113 -7.95 -6.94 6.66
CA LEU A 113 -8.04 -8.28 7.23
C LEU A 113 -7.00 -8.49 8.35
N ARG A 114 -5.77 -8.03 8.13
CA ARG A 114 -4.69 -8.17 9.09
C ARG A 114 -4.90 -7.31 10.34
N LEU A 115 -5.43 -6.10 10.18
CA LEU A 115 -5.85 -5.24 11.29
C LEU A 115 -7.00 -5.87 12.10
N ALA A 116 -7.98 -6.47 11.42
CA ALA A 116 -9.06 -7.19 12.09
C ALA A 116 -8.55 -8.40 12.88
N ALA A 117 -7.55 -9.12 12.36
CA ALA A 117 -6.91 -10.22 13.06
C ALA A 117 -6.13 -9.76 14.31
N GLU A 118 -5.44 -8.62 14.26
CA GLU A 118 -4.71 -8.09 15.42
C GLU A 118 -5.68 -7.61 16.52
N LEU A 119 -6.81 -6.98 16.17
CA LEU A 119 -7.89 -6.67 17.13
C LEU A 119 -8.49 -7.93 17.73
N LEU A 120 -8.68 -8.99 16.95
CA LEU A 120 -9.17 -10.28 17.45
C LEU A 120 -8.20 -10.89 18.46
N LYS A 121 -6.89 -10.81 18.18
CA LYS A 121 -5.84 -11.27 19.07
C LYS A 121 -5.84 -10.48 20.39
N GLN A 122 -5.88 -9.15 20.35
CA GLN A 122 -6.03 -8.33 21.56
C GLN A 122 -7.28 -8.70 22.36
N ASN A 123 -8.43 -8.91 21.70
CA ASN A 123 -9.65 -9.34 22.38
C ASN A 123 -9.48 -10.70 23.06
N SER A 124 -8.76 -11.63 22.42
CA SER A 124 -8.50 -12.95 23.02
C SER A 124 -7.59 -12.86 24.25
N GLU A 125 -6.57 -12.01 24.21
CA GLU A 125 -5.65 -11.74 25.33
C GLU A 125 -6.41 -11.09 26.50
N ILE A 126 -7.25 -10.09 26.22
CA ILE A 126 -8.11 -9.44 27.23
C ILE A 126 -9.06 -10.45 27.89
N CYS A 127 -9.76 -11.27 27.08
CA CYS A 127 -10.63 -12.32 27.60
C CYS A 127 -9.88 -13.32 28.48
N GLN A 128 -8.65 -13.68 28.10
CA GLN A 128 -7.81 -14.58 28.87
C GLN A 128 -7.44 -13.97 30.22
N ILE A 129 -6.99 -12.70 30.23
CA ILE A 129 -6.65 -11.96 31.46
C ILE A 129 -7.85 -11.89 32.41
N ILE A 130 -9.04 -11.54 31.90
CA ILE A 130 -10.28 -11.50 32.70
C ILE A 130 -10.62 -12.87 33.29
N SER A 131 -10.33 -13.96 32.57
CA SER A 131 -10.71 -15.32 32.96
C SER A 131 -9.70 -15.98 33.92
N GLU A 132 -8.42 -15.68 33.77
CA GLU A 132 -7.32 -16.36 34.47
C GLU A 132 -6.81 -15.58 35.68
N GLU A 133 -6.91 -14.25 35.68
CA GLU A 133 -6.37 -13.40 36.72
C GLU A 133 -7.42 -12.94 37.73
N SER A 134 -7.03 -12.87 39.01
CA SER A 134 -7.89 -12.34 40.08
C SER A 134 -7.77 -10.82 40.13
N LEU A 135 -8.44 -10.16 39.19
CA LEU A 135 -8.44 -8.70 39.03
C LEU A 135 -9.40 -8.00 40.00
N GLN A 136 -9.11 -6.73 40.31
CA GLN A 136 -10.07 -5.87 41.00
C GLN A 136 -11.26 -5.54 40.08
N PRO A 137 -12.47 -5.29 40.62
CA PRO A 137 -13.64 -4.94 39.83
C PRO A 137 -13.40 -3.76 38.89
N GLU A 138 -12.64 -2.75 39.33
CA GLU A 138 -12.30 -1.59 38.53
C GLU A 138 -11.44 -1.96 37.31
N GLU A 139 -10.49 -2.89 37.46
CA GLU A 139 -9.61 -3.36 36.38
C GLU A 139 -10.41 -4.15 35.33
N VAL A 140 -11.36 -4.99 35.77
CA VAL A 140 -12.27 -5.71 34.88
C VAL A 140 -13.10 -4.73 34.04
N THR A 141 -13.65 -3.67 34.66
CA THR A 141 -14.46 -2.68 33.92
C THR A 141 -13.67 -1.92 32.85
N VAL A 142 -12.38 -1.68 33.07
CA VAL A 142 -11.49 -1.05 32.07
C VAL A 142 -11.29 -2.00 30.89
N LEU A 143 -10.95 -3.26 31.16
CA LEU A 143 -10.74 -4.28 30.13
C LEU A 143 -12.02 -4.57 29.32
N GLU A 144 -13.19 -4.62 29.96
CA GLU A 144 -14.47 -4.76 29.27
C GLU A 144 -14.77 -3.58 28.35
N LYS A 145 -14.40 -2.36 28.77
CA LYS A 145 -14.55 -1.16 27.94
C LYS A 145 -13.64 -1.20 26.72
N ASP A 146 -12.40 -1.65 26.89
CA ASP A 146 -11.45 -1.80 25.77
C ASP A 146 -11.92 -2.87 24.79
N LEU A 147 -12.49 -3.97 25.30
CA LEU A 147 -13.08 -5.02 24.47
C LEU A 147 -14.30 -4.52 23.68
N GLU A 148 -15.13 -3.67 24.27
CA GLU A 148 -16.26 -3.04 23.57
C GLU A 148 -15.78 -2.07 22.48
N LYS A 149 -14.76 -1.25 22.76
CA LYS A 149 -14.11 -0.40 21.74
C LYS A 149 -13.60 -1.25 20.57
N ASN A 150 -12.91 -2.35 20.85
CA ASN A 150 -12.37 -3.23 19.81
C ASN A 150 -13.46 -3.91 18.98
N LYS A 151 -14.60 -4.30 19.58
CA LYS A 151 -15.77 -4.81 18.86
C LYS A 151 -16.32 -3.77 17.88
N GLN A 152 -16.46 -2.51 18.30
CA GLN A 152 -16.93 -1.43 17.45
C GLN A 152 -15.99 -1.21 16.25
N LYS A 153 -14.68 -1.15 16.50
CA LYS A 153 -13.65 -1.05 15.44
C LYS A 153 -13.76 -2.22 14.44
N MET A 154 -13.89 -3.46 14.93
CA MET A 154 -14.06 -4.64 14.07
C MET A 154 -15.34 -4.58 13.23
N ALA A 155 -16.46 -4.12 13.79
CA ALA A 155 -17.72 -4.00 13.05
C ALA A 155 -17.58 -3.03 11.87
N ILE A 156 -16.88 -1.92 12.08
CA ILE A 156 -16.57 -0.95 11.04
C ILE A 156 -15.64 -1.55 9.98
N LEU A 157 -14.54 -2.19 10.37
CA LEU A 157 -13.62 -2.84 9.41
C LEU A 157 -14.32 -3.90 8.55
N ARG A 158 -15.26 -4.67 9.12
CA ARG A 158 -16.08 -5.63 8.37
C ARG A 158 -17.01 -4.95 7.37
N THR A 159 -17.62 -3.83 7.76
CA THR A 159 -18.46 -3.03 6.85
C THR A 159 -17.65 -2.55 5.65
N LEU A 160 -16.43 -2.04 5.87
CA LEU A 160 -15.51 -1.62 4.80
C LEU A 160 -15.08 -2.76 3.87
N LEU A 161 -14.89 -3.96 4.42
CA LEU A 161 -14.57 -5.15 3.64
C LEU A 161 -15.74 -5.54 2.72
N SER A 162 -16.97 -5.48 3.22
CA SER A 162 -18.18 -5.77 2.43
C SER A 162 -18.45 -4.70 1.36
N GLU A 163 -18.29 -3.40 1.68
CA GLU A 163 -18.42 -2.30 0.70
C GLU A 163 -17.51 -2.51 -0.52
N LYS A 164 -16.26 -2.93 -0.30
CA LYS A 164 -15.28 -3.17 -1.38
C LYS A 164 -15.58 -4.44 -2.20
N GLU A 165 -16.28 -5.41 -1.62
CA GLU A 165 -16.74 -6.60 -2.37
C GLU A 165 -17.89 -6.24 -3.31
N GLU A 166 -18.81 -5.39 -2.86
CA GLU A 166 -19.93 -4.86 -3.66
C GLU A 166 -19.44 -3.91 -4.78
N GLU A 167 -18.47 -3.03 -4.50
CA GLU A 167 -17.87 -2.12 -5.50
C GLU A 167 -17.10 -2.84 -6.63
N LYS A 168 -16.67 -4.10 -6.43
CA LYS A 168 -16.05 -4.90 -7.52
C LYS A 168 -17.08 -5.40 -8.53
N GLU A 169 -18.37 -5.41 -8.17
CA GLU A 169 -19.45 -5.89 -9.03
C GLU A 169 -20.07 -4.77 -9.88
N GLU A 170 -19.88 -3.51 -9.50
CA GLU A 170 -20.28 -2.33 -10.27
C GLU A 170 -19.03 -1.67 -10.90
N GLU A 171 -18.98 -1.55 -12.24
CA GLU A 171 -17.95 -0.75 -12.93
C GLU A 171 -18.09 0.73 -12.54
N THR A 172 -17.49 1.11 -11.41
CA THR A 172 -17.54 2.45 -10.86
C THR A 172 -16.62 3.39 -11.64
N GLU A 173 -17.10 4.62 -11.87
CA GLU A 173 -16.31 5.70 -12.47
C GLU A 173 -14.96 5.84 -11.74
N GLN A 174 -13.87 6.02 -12.49
CA GLN A 174 -12.54 6.17 -11.90
C GLN A 174 -12.51 7.40 -10.97
N VAL A 175 -12.65 7.16 -9.66
CA VAL A 175 -12.51 8.19 -8.64
C VAL A 175 -11.07 8.69 -8.67
N GLN A 176 -10.91 10.00 -8.90
CA GLN A 176 -9.60 10.65 -8.94
C GLN A 176 -9.37 11.47 -7.68
N ASN A 177 -8.28 11.16 -6.99
CA ASN A 177 -7.83 11.86 -5.80
C ASN A 177 -7.50 13.33 -6.08
N LYS A 178 -7.82 14.23 -5.15
CA LYS A 178 -7.51 15.66 -5.25
C LYS A 178 -6.09 15.94 -4.78
N PHE A 179 -5.42 16.90 -5.43
CA PHE A 179 -4.09 17.35 -5.02
C PHE A 179 -4.13 18.69 -4.31
N ILE A 180 -3.42 18.77 -3.18
CA ILE A 180 -3.15 20.00 -2.47
C ILE A 180 -1.65 20.23 -2.51
N PHE A 181 -1.22 21.33 -3.14
CA PHE A 181 0.18 21.66 -3.29
C PHE A 181 0.70 22.34 -2.04
N VAL A 182 1.70 21.72 -1.39
CA VAL A 182 2.30 22.27 -0.18
C VAL A 182 3.15 23.51 -0.54
N PRO A 183 2.89 24.67 0.10
CA PRO A 183 3.67 25.87 -0.16
C PRO A 183 5.05 25.77 0.49
N ASN A 184 6.05 26.43 -0.10
CA ASN A 184 7.32 26.70 0.56
C ASN A 184 7.19 27.94 1.47
N ILE A 185 8.29 28.32 2.13
CA ILE A 185 8.36 29.48 3.05
C ILE A 185 7.91 30.79 2.36
N SER A 186 8.09 30.91 1.04
CA SER A 186 7.66 32.08 0.26
C SER A 186 6.20 32.00 -0.23
N GLY A 187 5.44 30.97 0.16
CA GLY A 187 4.03 30.80 -0.21
C GLY A 187 3.79 30.17 -1.59
N SER A 188 4.85 29.83 -2.33
CA SER A 188 4.74 29.23 -3.66
C SER A 188 4.75 27.69 -3.61
N PRO A 189 4.03 26.97 -4.48
CA PRO A 189 4.01 25.50 -4.51
C PRO A 189 5.39 24.89 -4.64
N CYS A 190 5.78 24.04 -3.68
CA CYS A 190 7.10 23.43 -3.65
C CYS A 190 7.35 22.56 -4.89
N VAL A 191 6.40 21.69 -5.23
CA VAL A 191 6.51 20.77 -6.37
C VAL A 191 6.65 21.50 -7.70
N LEU A 192 5.88 22.57 -7.94
CA LEU A 192 5.97 23.32 -9.19
C LEU A 192 7.34 23.98 -9.38
N ASN A 193 7.89 24.53 -8.30
CA ASN A 193 9.23 25.12 -8.33
C ASN A 193 10.31 24.07 -8.60
N GLU A 194 10.17 22.88 -8.02
CA GLU A 194 11.17 21.82 -8.17
C GLU A 194 11.14 21.20 -9.57
N ILE A 195 9.96 20.86 -10.09
CA ILE A 195 9.80 20.26 -11.42
C ILE A 195 10.40 21.16 -12.53
N LYS A 196 10.26 22.49 -12.42
CA LYS A 196 10.84 23.45 -13.38
C LYS A 196 12.37 23.35 -13.53
N HIS A 197 13.06 22.82 -12.52
CA HIS A 197 14.51 22.67 -12.52
C HIS A 197 15.00 21.25 -12.83
N ILE A 198 14.08 20.33 -13.12
CA ILE A 198 14.40 18.95 -13.46
C ILE A 198 14.52 18.79 -14.97
N ASP A 199 15.45 17.92 -15.38
CA ASP A 199 15.66 17.55 -16.77
C ASP A 199 14.36 17.00 -17.40
N PRO A 200 13.88 17.58 -18.53
CA PRO A 200 12.70 17.12 -19.25
C PRO A 200 12.69 15.63 -19.60
N ALA A 201 13.86 14.99 -19.70
CA ALA A 201 13.96 13.54 -19.92
C ALA A 201 13.27 12.70 -18.83
N TYR A 202 13.01 13.27 -17.65
CA TYR A 202 12.31 12.59 -16.56
C TYR A 202 10.80 12.92 -16.48
N TYR A 203 10.27 13.85 -17.29
CA TYR A 203 8.89 14.34 -17.14
C TYR A 203 7.85 13.25 -17.31
N GLU A 204 8.03 12.33 -18.27
CA GLU A 204 7.13 11.18 -18.46
C GLU A 204 7.05 10.30 -17.21
N LYS A 205 8.18 10.11 -16.51
CA LYS A 205 8.21 9.35 -15.26
C LYS A 205 7.48 10.09 -14.14
N PHE A 206 7.64 11.40 -14.05
CA PHE A 206 6.87 12.20 -13.09
C PHE A 206 5.36 12.12 -13.35
N ILE A 207 4.92 12.18 -14.62
CA ILE A 207 3.51 12.04 -14.99
C ILE A 207 2.98 10.71 -14.46
N SER A 208 3.67 9.60 -14.75
CA SER A 208 3.27 8.28 -14.25
C SER A 208 3.17 8.21 -12.72
N LEU A 209 4.10 8.88 -11.99
CA LEU A 209 4.04 8.92 -10.53
C LEU A 209 2.89 9.78 -10.02
N PHE A 210 2.64 10.96 -10.59
CA PHE A 210 1.49 11.78 -10.20
C PHE A 210 0.18 11.06 -10.50
N ASP A 211 0.06 10.42 -11.67
CA ASP A 211 -1.13 9.64 -12.02
C ASP A 211 -1.33 8.44 -11.08
N SER A 212 -0.25 7.81 -10.60
CA SER A 212 -0.33 6.75 -9.58
C SER A 212 -0.92 7.26 -8.26
N ILE A 213 -0.61 8.49 -7.84
CA ILE A 213 -1.20 9.11 -6.65
C ILE A 213 -2.64 9.54 -6.93
N LYS A 214 -2.91 10.10 -8.12
CA LYS A 214 -4.24 10.54 -8.56
C LYS A 214 -5.24 9.39 -8.57
N THR A 215 -4.78 8.19 -8.95
CA THR A 215 -5.61 6.98 -9.04
C THR A 215 -5.54 6.10 -7.80
N GLY A 216 -4.71 6.44 -6.80
CA GLY A 216 -4.47 5.62 -5.60
C GLY A 216 -3.72 4.30 -5.86
N LYS A 217 -3.42 3.97 -7.13
CA LYS A 217 -2.67 2.77 -7.53
C LYS A 217 -1.18 3.05 -7.48
N PHE A 218 -0.62 3.11 -6.26
CA PHE A 218 0.75 3.53 -6.04
C PHE A 218 1.77 2.59 -6.70
N LYS A 219 2.69 3.18 -7.48
CA LYS A 219 3.82 2.45 -8.10
C LYS A 219 5.07 2.56 -7.23
N ASN A 220 5.65 1.42 -6.87
CA ASN A 220 6.84 1.32 -6.01
C ASN A 220 6.74 2.26 -4.79
N PHE A 221 5.68 2.05 -4.02
CA PHE A 221 5.40 2.82 -2.82
C PHE A 221 6.48 2.60 -1.75
N ALA A 222 6.73 3.61 -0.94
CA ALA A 222 7.57 3.53 0.25
C ALA A 222 7.00 4.45 1.33
N ARG A 223 7.10 4.03 2.59
CA ARG A 223 6.56 4.77 3.73
C ARG A 223 7.65 5.26 4.66
N PHE A 224 7.60 6.53 5.03
CA PHE A 224 8.39 7.05 6.15
C PHE A 224 7.56 6.99 7.42
N THR A 225 7.68 5.87 8.14
CA THR A 225 6.90 5.55 9.34
C THR A 225 6.93 6.64 10.42
N ALA A 226 8.02 7.42 10.49
CA ALA A 226 8.16 8.52 11.44
C ALA A 226 7.27 9.75 11.14
N TYR A 227 6.74 9.91 9.92
CA TYR A 227 6.23 11.21 9.47
C TYR A 227 4.89 11.21 8.73
N ASP A 228 4.10 10.13 8.69
CA ASP A 228 2.84 10.10 7.89
C ASP A 228 3.03 10.58 6.43
N ILE A 229 4.25 10.39 5.91
CA ILE A 229 4.66 10.80 4.58
C ILE A 229 5.03 9.56 3.80
N PHE A 230 4.60 9.58 2.55
CA PHE A 230 4.75 8.50 1.60
C PHE A 230 5.61 8.97 0.43
N GLU A 231 6.24 8.02 -0.23
CA GLU A 231 7.03 8.21 -1.44
C GLU A 231 6.56 7.23 -2.51
N VAL A 232 6.38 7.72 -3.73
CA VAL A 232 6.34 6.87 -4.92
C VAL A 232 7.62 7.06 -5.72
N LYS A 233 8.15 5.98 -6.29
CA LYS A 233 9.46 5.98 -6.96
C LYS A 233 9.46 5.34 -8.34
N ASP A 234 10.11 6.00 -9.29
CA ASP A 234 10.43 5.39 -10.60
C ASP A 234 11.87 5.72 -10.98
N PHE A 235 12.72 4.70 -11.06
CA PHE A 235 14.14 4.84 -11.39
C PHE A 235 14.85 5.81 -10.42
N LYS A 236 15.14 7.04 -10.86
CA LYS A 236 15.75 8.12 -10.06
C LYS A 236 14.75 9.16 -9.56
N VAL A 237 13.52 9.12 -10.05
CA VAL A 237 12.48 10.10 -9.74
C VAL A 237 11.76 9.71 -8.47
N ARG A 238 11.48 10.68 -7.59
CA ARG A 238 10.75 10.52 -6.33
C ARG A 238 9.71 11.63 -6.18
N VAL A 239 8.54 11.28 -5.68
CA VAL A 239 7.50 12.22 -5.26
C VAL A 239 7.13 11.90 -3.81
N LEU A 240 7.25 12.91 -2.94
CA LEU A 240 6.82 12.84 -1.55
C LEU A 240 5.42 13.43 -1.42
N PHE A 241 4.55 12.72 -0.72
CA PHE A 241 3.17 13.13 -0.53
C PHE A 241 2.64 12.63 0.83
N ALA A 242 1.55 13.20 1.29
CA ALA A 242 0.86 12.78 2.50
C ALA A 242 -0.65 12.78 2.28
N ARG A 243 -1.37 11.94 3.02
CA ARG A 243 -2.83 11.87 2.94
C ARG A 243 -3.44 12.92 3.87
N LEU A 244 -4.36 13.74 3.36
CA LEU A 244 -5.10 14.73 4.15
C LEU A 244 -6.49 14.22 4.55
N THR A 245 -7.20 13.66 3.58
CA THR A 245 -8.53 13.02 3.71
C THR A 245 -8.54 11.75 2.85
N PRO A 246 -9.62 10.93 2.88
CA PRO A 246 -9.66 9.73 2.09
C PRO A 246 -9.43 9.92 0.58
N ASP A 247 -9.83 11.05 0.02
CA ASP A 247 -9.76 11.38 -1.41
C ASP A 247 -8.78 12.50 -1.74
N THR A 248 -8.03 13.02 -0.76
CA THR A 248 -7.20 14.22 -0.95
C THR A 248 -5.79 14.04 -0.41
N TYR A 249 -4.80 14.34 -1.26
CA TYR A 249 -3.38 14.18 -0.99
C TYR A 249 -2.62 15.49 -1.08
N ALA A 250 -1.77 15.74 -0.09
CA ALA A 250 -0.80 16.83 -0.09
C ALA A 250 0.44 16.43 -0.87
N LEU A 251 0.78 17.16 -1.93
CA LEU A 251 2.02 16.99 -2.69
C LEU A 251 3.13 17.84 -2.05
N ILE A 252 4.10 17.17 -1.41
CA ILE A 252 5.12 17.80 -0.56
C ILE A 252 6.34 18.21 -1.37
N SER A 253 6.88 17.30 -2.19
CA SER A 253 8.11 17.55 -2.94
C SER A 253 8.26 16.57 -4.11
N ALA A 254 8.97 16.98 -5.15
CA ALA A 254 9.26 16.18 -6.34
C ALA A 254 10.72 16.39 -6.75
N PHE A 255 11.52 15.32 -6.80
CA PHE A 255 12.96 15.45 -7.07
C PHE A 255 13.58 14.22 -7.72
N THR A 256 14.78 14.39 -8.27
CA THR A 256 15.62 13.29 -8.77
C THR A 256 16.70 12.93 -7.76
N LYS A 257 16.75 11.67 -7.31
CA LYS A 257 17.80 11.13 -6.45
C LYS A 257 19.13 11.03 -7.24
N LYS A 258 20.15 11.76 -6.78
CA LYS A 258 21.46 11.83 -7.46
C LYS A 258 22.49 10.79 -6.96
N VAL A 259 22.31 10.18 -5.79
CA VAL A 259 23.22 9.19 -5.18
C VAL A 259 22.47 8.21 -4.27
N THR A 260 23.03 7.00 -4.09
CA THR A 260 22.42 5.86 -3.36
C THR A 260 22.51 5.96 -1.83
N THR A 261 23.55 6.59 -1.26
CA THR A 261 23.78 6.73 0.20
C THR A 261 23.32 8.08 0.75
N SER A 262 22.66 8.11 1.91
CA SER A 262 21.53 9.03 2.11
C SER A 262 21.55 9.98 3.31
N LYS A 263 22.69 10.49 3.83
CA LYS A 263 22.61 11.55 4.86
C LYS A 263 21.88 12.80 4.32
N GLY A 264 22.29 13.29 3.15
CA GLY A 264 21.63 14.44 2.52
C GLY A 264 20.20 14.17 2.03
N TYR A 265 19.88 12.92 1.67
CA TYR A 265 18.51 12.55 1.32
C TYR A 265 17.60 12.48 2.56
N THR A 266 18.06 11.88 3.65
CA THR A 266 17.34 11.86 4.92
C THR A 266 17.15 13.28 5.47
N GLU A 267 18.18 14.13 5.39
CA GLU A 267 18.06 15.56 5.75
C GLU A 267 17.04 16.30 4.88
N LEU A 268 17.02 16.03 3.57
CA LEU A 268 16.03 16.61 2.66
C LEU A 268 14.61 16.15 3.04
N VAL A 269 14.39 14.84 3.22
CA VAL A 269 13.07 14.30 3.61
C VAL A 269 12.63 14.91 4.94
N ASN A 270 13.51 14.97 5.94
CA ASN A 270 13.20 15.56 7.24
C ASN A 270 12.85 17.05 7.14
N LEU A 271 13.58 17.81 6.32
CA LEU A 271 13.28 19.23 6.08
C LEU A 271 11.91 19.41 5.41
N ARG A 272 11.60 18.57 4.40
CA ARG A 272 10.30 18.60 3.72
C ARG A 272 9.16 18.19 4.64
N ALA A 273 9.38 17.19 5.48
CA ALA A 273 8.43 16.76 6.50
C ALA A 273 8.14 17.88 7.49
N ALA A 274 9.18 18.53 8.05
CA ALA A 274 9.01 19.65 8.97
C ALA A 274 8.21 20.81 8.34
N ASN A 275 8.48 21.15 7.08
CA ASN A 275 7.73 22.19 6.37
C ASN A 275 6.26 21.80 6.15
N TYR A 276 6.00 20.54 5.82
CA TYR A 276 4.64 20.03 5.71
C TYR A 276 3.89 20.11 7.05
N PHE A 277 4.49 19.63 8.14
CA PHE A 277 3.84 19.68 9.46
C PHE A 277 3.58 21.11 9.97
N ASN A 278 4.38 22.08 9.58
CA ASN A 278 4.10 23.49 9.90
C ASN A 278 2.88 24.06 9.14
N SER A 279 2.45 23.41 8.05
CA SER A 279 1.36 23.89 7.19
C SER A 279 0.12 22.99 7.19
N VAL A 280 0.23 21.72 7.61
CA VAL A 280 -0.84 20.71 7.49
C VAL A 280 -2.17 21.14 8.10
N ASP A 281 -2.17 21.75 9.29
CA ASP A 281 -3.41 22.17 9.94
C ASP A 281 -4.13 23.28 9.15
N SER A 282 -3.34 24.21 8.59
CA SER A 282 -3.86 25.26 7.72
C SER A 282 -4.40 24.68 6.41
N LEU A 283 -3.69 23.71 5.82
CA LEU A 283 -4.15 23.03 4.61
C LEU A 283 -5.47 22.31 4.85
N LYS A 284 -5.60 21.57 5.97
CA LYS A 284 -6.83 20.87 6.36
C LYS A 284 -8.00 21.82 6.60
N THR A 285 -7.75 22.95 7.27
CA THR A 285 -8.79 23.96 7.55
C THR A 285 -9.34 24.60 6.28
N ASN A 286 -8.56 24.62 5.19
CA ASN A 286 -8.96 25.23 3.92
C ASN A 286 -9.57 24.24 2.91
N LEU A 287 -9.74 22.96 3.26
CA LEU A 287 -10.29 21.96 2.33
C LEU A 287 -11.73 22.27 1.90
N ASP A 288 -12.51 22.93 2.75
CA ASP A 288 -13.89 23.36 2.45
C ASP A 288 -13.95 24.73 1.76
N ASN A 289 -12.81 25.39 1.54
CA ASN A 289 -12.75 26.71 0.91
C ASN A 289 -12.67 26.57 -0.63
N GLU A 290 -13.74 26.97 -1.32
CA GLU A 290 -13.83 26.89 -2.78
C GLU A 290 -12.73 27.68 -3.52
N GLU A 291 -12.36 28.86 -3.01
CA GLU A 291 -11.31 29.68 -3.63
C GLU A 291 -9.94 29.00 -3.50
N PHE A 292 -9.68 28.42 -2.33
CA PHE A 292 -8.47 27.64 -2.11
C PHE A 292 -8.42 26.43 -3.05
N MET A 293 -9.49 25.65 -3.13
CA MET A 293 -9.56 24.47 -4.00
C MET A 293 -9.41 24.82 -5.48
N LYS A 294 -9.94 25.97 -5.91
CA LYS A 294 -9.73 26.48 -7.27
C LYS A 294 -8.26 26.78 -7.54
N ILE A 295 -7.57 27.44 -6.61
CA ILE A 295 -6.13 27.71 -6.72
C ILE A 295 -5.33 26.40 -6.81
N GLN A 296 -5.70 25.38 -6.04
CA GLN A 296 -5.05 24.06 -6.12
C GLN A 296 -5.26 23.39 -7.48
N SER A 297 -6.46 23.51 -8.06
CA SER A 297 -6.74 23.03 -9.41
C SER A 297 -5.93 23.77 -10.48
N ASP A 298 -5.76 25.09 -10.33
CA ASP A 298 -4.92 25.88 -11.23
C ASP A 298 -3.44 25.44 -11.14
N TYR A 299 -2.95 25.13 -9.95
CA TYR A 299 -1.60 24.55 -9.76
C TYR A 299 -1.46 23.17 -10.38
N GLU A 300 -2.50 22.32 -10.31
CA GLU A 300 -2.51 21.02 -10.98
C GLU A 300 -2.42 21.18 -12.51
N GLN A 301 -3.17 22.11 -13.09
CA GLN A 301 -3.06 22.43 -14.51
C GLN A 301 -1.67 22.95 -14.87
N GLU A 302 -1.09 23.82 -14.05
CA GLU A 302 0.28 24.31 -14.25
C GLU A 302 1.30 23.16 -14.22
N LEU A 303 1.17 22.22 -13.28
CA LEU A 303 2.02 21.03 -13.19
C LEU A 303 2.02 20.25 -14.51
N TYR A 304 0.84 19.87 -15.00
CA TYR A 304 0.72 19.10 -16.24
C TYR A 304 1.13 19.91 -17.49
N ASN A 305 0.99 21.23 -17.46
CA ASN A 305 1.52 22.13 -18.50
C ASN A 305 3.05 22.11 -18.54
N ILE A 306 3.72 22.17 -17.38
CA ILE A 306 5.18 22.09 -17.27
C ILE A 306 5.68 20.72 -17.77
N LEU A 307 4.99 19.66 -17.39
CA LEU A 307 5.32 18.28 -17.79
C LEU A 307 5.01 17.98 -19.27
N GLY A 308 4.35 18.89 -19.98
CA GLY A 308 4.13 18.81 -21.43
C GLY A 308 2.86 18.09 -21.86
N VAL A 309 2.00 17.65 -20.94
CA VAL A 309 0.78 16.86 -21.22
C VAL A 309 -0.26 17.66 -22.01
N ALA A 310 -0.33 18.97 -21.81
CA ALA A 310 -1.31 19.82 -22.48
C ALA A 310 -1.00 20.16 -23.96
N LYS A 311 0.22 19.89 -24.45
CA LYS A 311 0.64 20.31 -25.81
C LYS A 311 0.13 19.42 -26.95
N ASP A 312 -0.44 18.25 -26.65
CA ASP A 312 -0.92 17.32 -27.70
C ASP A 312 -2.39 17.54 -28.12
N LYS A 313 -3.19 18.35 -27.41
CA LYS A 313 -4.56 18.68 -27.84
C LYS A 313 -4.67 19.86 -28.82
N LEU A 314 -3.57 20.53 -29.18
CA LEU A 314 -3.57 21.74 -30.03
C LEU A 314 -2.96 21.55 -31.44
N LYS A 315 -2.57 20.33 -31.84
CA LYS A 315 -2.06 20.06 -33.20
C LYS A 315 -3.10 19.43 -34.13
N VAL A 316 -4.27 20.05 -34.26
CA VAL A 316 -5.06 19.95 -35.50
C VAL A 316 -5.54 21.35 -35.89
N MET A 317 -4.59 22.25 -36.18
CA MET A 317 -4.90 23.36 -37.08
C MET A 317 -5.00 22.75 -38.48
N THR A 318 -6.24 22.56 -38.91
CA THR A 318 -6.66 22.35 -40.30
C THR A 318 -5.77 23.12 -41.27
N LYS A 319 -5.01 22.41 -42.10
CA LYS A 319 -4.54 22.96 -43.37
C LYS A 319 -5.78 23.40 -44.14
N LYS A 320 -6.00 24.72 -44.24
CA LYS A 320 -6.86 25.29 -45.28
C LYS A 320 -6.33 24.75 -46.61
N GLY A 321 -7.11 23.89 -47.26
CA GLY A 321 -6.92 23.60 -48.66
C GLY A 321 -7.24 24.86 -49.43
N ASP A 322 -6.22 25.46 -50.04
CA ASP A 322 -6.43 26.35 -51.17
C ASP A 322 -6.98 25.53 -52.33
N LYS A 323 -8.26 25.72 -52.60
CA LYS A 323 -8.87 25.56 -53.94
C LYS A 323 -9.91 26.66 -54.11
N ASN A 324 -9.63 27.52 -55.09
CA ASN A 324 -10.49 28.38 -55.94
C ASN A 324 -9.56 29.54 -56.38
N ASP A 325 -9.27 29.80 -57.65
CA ASP A 325 -9.97 29.55 -58.93
C ASP A 325 -9.06 28.98 -60.02
#